data_AF-I7G6D2-F1
#
_entry.id   AF-I7G6D2-F1
#
_cell.length_a   1.000
_cell.length_b   1.000
_cell.length_c   1.000
_cell.angle_alpha   90.00
_cell.angle_beta   90.00
_cell.angle_gamma   90.00
#
_symmetry.space_group_name_H-M   'P 1'
#
loop_
_entity.id
_entity.type
_entity.pdbx_description
1 polymer ?
#
loop_
_entity_poly.entity_id
_entity_poly.type
_entity_poly.pdbx_seq_one_letter_code
_entity_poly.pdbx_strand_id
1 'polypeptide(L)'
;MTRIKLCLAVGLAAALTGHLAGAGLPWTVAIGMVVPLALAALPRFVLAVVRGARTPGPRESTAADMSGLEFEDYVARIARSCGLPVIMTPLSGDWGVDLIVGRRPHRIAIQCKRQSRPVGAGAVQEVVAGAPMQDCTRTMVVSNNEFTPAARKLAELHGCELVGGDDLPRLRSILRRAAADGSRA
;
A
#
# COMPACT_ATOMS: atom_id res chain seq x y z
N MET A 1 -16.09 14.33 26.94
CA MET A 1 -15.20 15.49 27.14
C MET A 1 -14.36 15.70 25.88
N THR A 2 -14.31 16.90 25.32
CA THR A 2 -13.54 17.21 24.10
C THR A 2 -12.03 17.17 24.37
N ARG A 3 -11.22 16.74 23.38
CA ARG A 3 -9.75 16.59 23.49
C ARG A 3 -9.04 17.84 24.05
N ILE A 4 -9.58 19.02 23.74
CA ILE A 4 -9.10 20.31 24.25
C ILE A 4 -9.23 20.40 25.78
N LYS A 5 -10.36 19.97 26.35
CA LYS A 5 -10.59 19.98 27.80
C LYS A 5 -9.62 19.05 28.55
N LEU A 6 -9.25 17.92 27.93
CA LEU A 6 -8.28 16.99 28.48
C LEU A 6 -6.85 17.55 28.45
N CYS A 7 -6.43 18.17 27.34
CA CYS A 7 -5.10 18.80 27.26
C CYS A 7 -4.93 19.95 28.26
N LEU A 8 -5.96 20.77 28.44
CA LEU A 8 -5.94 21.87 29.42
C LEU A 8 -5.83 21.35 30.87
N ALA A 9 -6.58 20.30 31.21
CA ALA A 9 -6.51 19.68 32.54
C ALA A 9 -5.13 19.08 32.83
N VAL A 10 -4.53 18.39 31.85
CA VAL A 10 -3.19 17.80 31.97
C VAL A 10 -2.11 18.88 32.09
N GLY A 11 -2.20 19.96 31.31
CA GLY A 11 -1.26 21.09 31.37
C GLY A 11 -1.27 21.80 32.73
N LEU A 12 -2.46 22.06 33.28
CA LEU A 12 -2.62 22.68 34.60
C LEU A 12 -2.07 21.79 35.73
N ALA A 13 -2.35 20.49 35.69
CA ALA A 13 -1.84 19.55 36.68
C ALA A 13 -0.31 19.44 36.65
N ALA A 14 0.29 19.42 35.45
CA ALA A 14 1.75 19.35 35.27
C ALA A 14 2.47 20.66 35.70
N ALA A 15 1.87 21.82 35.42
CA ALA A 15 2.40 23.10 35.87
C ALA A 15 2.35 23.27 37.40
N LEU A 16 1.23 22.86 38.03
CA LEU A 16 1.05 22.91 39.48
C LEU A 16 2.04 22.00 40.22
N THR A 17 2.26 20.78 39.72
CA THR A 17 3.24 19.86 40.30
C THR A 17 4.68 20.37 40.15
N GLY A 18 5.03 20.97 39.01
CA GLY A 18 6.33 21.63 38.84
C GLY A 18 6.53 22.78 39.83
N HIS A 19 5.50 23.59 40.06
CA HIS A 19 5.57 24.71 41.00
C HIS A 19 5.74 24.25 42.45
N LEU A 20 4.98 23.23 42.87
CA LEU A 20 5.09 22.64 44.21
C LEU A 20 6.44 21.94 44.45
N ALA A 21 7.12 21.50 43.39
CA ALA A 21 8.48 20.96 43.45
C ALA A 21 9.58 22.04 43.51
N GLY A 22 9.22 23.32 43.60
CA GLY A 22 10.17 24.44 43.71
C GLY A 22 10.71 24.95 42.37
N ALA A 23 10.10 24.58 41.23
CA ALA A 23 10.49 25.12 39.95
C ALA A 23 10.10 26.61 39.85
N GLY A 24 11.05 27.43 39.40
CA GLY A 24 10.79 28.84 39.11
C GLY A 24 9.67 29.02 38.08
N LEU A 25 8.98 30.16 38.15
CA LEU A 25 7.88 30.52 37.26
C LEU A 25 8.10 30.21 35.76
N PRO A 26 9.27 30.50 35.14
CA PRO A 26 9.48 30.17 33.72
C PRO A 26 9.43 28.66 33.42
N TRP A 27 9.87 27.82 34.35
CA TRP A 27 9.86 26.36 34.18
C TRP A 27 8.50 25.73 34.37
N THR A 28 7.67 26.29 35.25
CA THR A 28 6.28 25.82 35.42
C THR A 28 5.43 26.05 34.17
N VAL A 29 5.60 27.21 33.52
CA VAL A 29 4.91 27.55 32.27
C VAL A 29 5.41 26.67 31.11
N ALA A 30 6.72 26.43 31.03
CA ALA A 30 7.29 25.54 30.03
C ALA A 30 6.76 24.09 30.17
N ILE A 31 6.71 23.54 31.39
CA ILE A 31 6.18 22.20 31.66
C ILE A 31 4.71 22.10 31.25
N GLY A 32 3.89 23.10 31.59
CA GLY A 32 2.47 23.14 31.26
C GLY A 32 2.15 23.15 29.77
N MET A 33 3.05 23.68 28.93
CA MET A 33 2.90 23.65 27.46
C MET A 33 3.51 22.40 26.82
N VAL A 34 4.70 21.97 27.26
CA VAL A 34 5.47 20.90 26.60
C VAL A 34 4.87 19.52 26.86
N VAL A 35 4.39 19.24 28.08
CA VAL A 35 3.88 17.90 28.45
C VAL A 35 2.62 17.51 27.66
N PRO A 36 1.59 18.37 27.51
CA PRO A 36 0.41 18.02 26.72
C PRO A 36 0.71 17.87 25.22
N LEU A 37 1.62 18.70 24.69
CA LEU A 37 2.07 18.61 23.30
C LEU A 37 2.82 17.31 23.03
N ALA A 38 3.74 16.93 23.92
CA ALA A 38 4.48 15.68 23.84
C ALA A 38 3.52 14.48 23.90
N LEU A 39 2.58 14.44 24.85
CA LEU A 39 1.59 13.36 24.97
C LEU A 39 0.66 13.25 23.75
N ALA A 40 0.36 14.35 23.07
CA ALA A 40 -0.45 14.34 21.85
C ALA A 40 0.33 13.93 20.59
N ALA A 41 1.64 14.22 20.53
CA ALA A 41 2.50 13.98 19.38
C ALA A 41 3.20 12.61 19.44
N LEU A 42 3.66 12.20 20.62
CA LEU A 42 4.42 10.97 20.85
C LEU A 42 3.72 9.69 20.36
N PRO A 43 2.42 9.44 20.63
CA PRO A 43 1.76 8.24 20.11
C PRO A 43 1.67 8.24 18.58
N ARG A 44 1.56 9.41 17.94
CA ARG A 44 1.55 9.52 16.47
C ARG A 44 2.94 9.30 15.88
N PHE A 45 3.96 9.86 16.52
CA PHE A 45 5.36 9.68 16.11
C PHE A 45 5.79 8.23 16.28
N VAL A 46 5.54 7.62 17.44
CA VAL A 46 5.83 6.20 17.70
C VAL A 46 5.07 5.31 16.73
N LEU A 47 3.78 5.58 16.49
CA LEU A 47 3.00 4.82 15.50
C LEU A 47 3.52 5.03 14.07
N ALA A 48 3.99 6.23 13.72
CA ALA A 48 4.60 6.52 12.43
C ALA A 48 5.97 5.85 12.27
N VAL A 49 6.79 5.79 13.32
CA VAL A 49 8.08 5.09 13.35
C VAL A 49 7.87 3.58 13.27
N VAL A 50 6.93 3.01 14.03
CA VAL A 50 6.60 1.58 13.94
C VAL A 50 6.01 1.23 12.58
N ARG A 51 5.17 2.10 11.99
CA ARG A 51 4.68 1.92 10.62
C ARG A 51 5.78 2.06 9.57
N GLY A 52 6.72 3.00 9.75
CA GLY A 52 7.87 3.20 8.88
C GLY A 52 8.92 2.09 9.00
N ALA A 53 9.07 1.49 10.19
CA ALA A 53 9.90 0.30 10.40
C ALA A 53 9.25 -0.96 9.79
N ARG A 54 7.92 -0.97 9.65
CA ARG A 54 7.16 -2.05 8.99
C ARG A 54 6.93 -1.81 7.50
N THR A 55 7.39 -0.68 6.93
CA THR A 55 7.46 -0.52 5.49
C THR A 55 8.75 -1.18 5.00
N PRO A 56 8.68 -2.23 4.17
CA PRO A 56 9.85 -2.83 3.56
C PRO A 56 10.70 -1.76 2.88
N GLY A 57 12.01 -1.81 3.13
CA GLY A 57 12.94 -0.83 2.57
C GLY A 57 13.05 -0.97 1.05
N PRO A 58 13.44 0.09 0.30
CA PRO A 58 13.60 0.05 -1.16
C PRO A 58 14.62 -0.96 -1.71
N ARG A 59 15.35 -1.67 -0.85
CA ARG A 59 16.41 -2.63 -1.20
C ARG A 59 16.17 -4.05 -0.66
N GLU A 60 15.03 -4.32 -0.05
CA GLU A 60 14.73 -5.67 0.40
C GLU A 60 14.39 -6.50 -0.84
N SER A 61 15.15 -7.55 -1.12
CA SER A 61 14.83 -8.61 -2.10
C SER A 61 13.65 -9.44 -1.62
N THR A 62 12.57 -8.77 -1.22
CA THR A 62 11.46 -9.31 -0.41
C THR A 62 10.62 -10.29 -1.20
N ALA A 63 10.47 -10.07 -2.50
CA ALA A 63 9.65 -10.94 -3.34
C ALA A 63 10.20 -12.37 -3.48
N ALA A 64 11.49 -12.60 -3.21
CA ALA A 64 12.08 -13.94 -3.26
C ALA A 64 11.65 -14.81 -2.08
N ASP A 65 11.52 -14.22 -0.89
CA ASP A 65 11.21 -14.93 0.35
C ASP A 65 9.70 -14.92 0.71
N MET A 66 8.89 -14.18 -0.03
CA MET A 66 7.44 -14.12 0.14
C MET A 66 6.74 -15.40 -0.36
N SER A 67 5.72 -15.83 0.36
CA SER A 67 4.67 -16.72 -0.17
C SER A 67 3.86 -16.03 -1.30
N GLY A 68 3.05 -16.79 -2.04
CA GLY A 68 2.20 -16.21 -3.10
C GLY A 68 1.23 -15.17 -2.54
N LEU A 69 0.58 -15.50 -1.43
CA LEU A 69 -0.35 -14.61 -0.73
C LEU A 69 0.34 -13.36 -0.16
N GLU A 70 1.56 -13.49 0.35
CA GLU A 70 2.34 -12.34 0.81
C GLU A 70 2.74 -11.42 -0.34
N PHE A 71 2.99 -11.98 -1.53
CA PHE A 71 3.27 -11.21 -2.73
C PHE A 71 2.02 -10.47 -3.22
N GLU A 72 0.84 -11.11 -3.21
CA GLU A 72 -0.44 -10.45 -3.50
C GLU A 72 -0.71 -9.28 -2.54
N ASP A 73 -0.56 -9.49 -1.22
CA ASP A 73 -0.75 -8.39 -0.26
C ASP A 73 0.33 -7.31 -0.41
N TYR A 74 1.56 -7.65 -0.77
CA TYR A 74 2.59 -6.68 -1.11
C TYR A 74 2.17 -5.76 -2.27
N VAL A 75 1.68 -6.33 -3.37
CA VAL A 75 1.16 -5.57 -4.53
C VAL A 75 -0.05 -4.73 -4.12
N ALA A 76 -0.98 -5.30 -3.34
CA ALA A 76 -2.14 -4.60 -2.83
C ALA A 76 -1.78 -3.41 -1.95
N ARG A 77 -0.78 -3.53 -1.07
CA ARG A 77 -0.27 -2.43 -0.24
C ARG A 77 0.32 -1.31 -1.09
N ILE A 78 1.06 -1.63 -2.15
CA ILE A 78 1.59 -0.61 -3.08
C ILE A 78 0.44 0.13 -3.75
N ALA A 79 -0.56 -0.59 -4.28
CA ALA A 79 -1.74 0.00 -4.91
C ALA A 79 -2.53 0.91 -3.93
N ARG A 80 -2.79 0.43 -2.71
CA ARG A 80 -3.42 1.23 -1.64
C ARG A 80 -2.62 2.48 -1.32
N SER A 81 -1.28 2.39 -1.27
CA SER A 81 -0.40 3.55 -1.04
C SER A 81 -0.38 4.56 -2.18
N CYS A 82 -0.94 4.22 -3.34
CA CYS A 82 -1.17 5.14 -4.45
C CYS A 82 -2.49 5.92 -4.30
N GLY A 83 -3.31 5.62 -3.28
CA GLY A 83 -4.66 6.17 -3.11
C GLY A 83 -5.71 5.46 -3.96
N LEU A 84 -5.38 4.31 -4.56
CA LEU A 84 -6.31 3.54 -5.38
C LEU A 84 -7.16 2.62 -4.49
N PRO A 85 -8.47 2.50 -4.73
CA PRO A 85 -9.28 1.44 -4.14
C PRO A 85 -8.76 0.08 -4.60
N VAL A 86 -8.69 -0.88 -3.68
CA VAL A 86 -8.19 -2.23 -3.94
C VAL A 86 -9.14 -3.25 -3.29
N ILE A 87 -9.52 -4.26 -4.04
CA ILE A 87 -10.27 -5.43 -3.57
C ILE A 87 -9.37 -6.65 -3.81
N MET A 88 -9.10 -7.42 -2.76
CA MET A 88 -8.52 -8.77 -2.89
C MET A 88 -9.65 -9.71 -3.27
N THR A 89 -9.44 -10.60 -4.24
CA THR A 89 -10.42 -11.64 -4.57
C THR A 89 -10.29 -12.84 -3.61
N PRO A 90 -11.31 -13.70 -3.52
CA PRO A 90 -11.22 -14.93 -2.76
C PRO A 90 -10.14 -15.87 -3.32
N LEU A 91 -9.58 -16.75 -2.49
CA LEU A 91 -8.56 -17.73 -2.90
C LEU A 91 -9.05 -18.76 -3.93
N SER A 92 -10.36 -18.91 -4.09
CA SER A 92 -10.98 -19.84 -5.02
C SER A 92 -12.15 -19.18 -5.74
N GLY A 93 -12.35 -19.55 -7.02
CA GLY A 93 -13.41 -18.96 -7.85
C GLY A 93 -13.17 -17.50 -8.24
N ASP A 94 -11.91 -17.07 -8.25
CA ASP A 94 -11.46 -15.72 -8.59
C ASP A 94 -11.35 -15.48 -10.10
N TRP A 95 -11.35 -16.57 -10.88
CA TRP A 95 -11.19 -16.58 -12.34
C TRP A 95 -9.80 -16.14 -12.80
N GLY A 96 -8.77 -16.29 -11.97
CA GLY A 96 -7.40 -15.86 -12.29
C GLY A 96 -7.22 -14.34 -12.18
N VAL A 97 -7.84 -13.74 -11.16
CA VAL A 97 -7.71 -12.31 -10.84
C VAL A 97 -7.51 -12.23 -9.34
N ASP A 98 -6.31 -11.90 -8.88
CA ASP A 98 -6.01 -11.83 -7.44
C ASP A 98 -6.44 -10.48 -6.85
N LEU A 99 -6.32 -9.40 -7.63
CA LEU A 99 -6.65 -8.04 -7.19
C LEU A 99 -7.51 -7.30 -8.22
N ILE A 100 -8.43 -6.49 -7.72
CA ILE A 100 -9.16 -5.50 -8.50
C ILE A 100 -8.76 -4.12 -7.99
N VAL A 101 -8.22 -3.28 -8.87
CA VAL A 101 -7.71 -1.94 -8.54
C VAL A 101 -8.47 -0.86 -9.31
N GLY A 102 -8.82 0.23 -8.62
CA GLY A 102 -9.45 1.40 -9.22
C GLY A 102 -10.96 1.47 -9.00
N ARG A 103 -11.64 2.27 -9.81
CA ARG A 103 -13.10 2.48 -9.75
C ARG A 103 -13.74 2.19 -11.08
N ARG A 104 -15.02 1.81 -11.06
CA ARG A 104 -15.79 1.68 -12.29
C ARG A 104 -15.85 3.03 -13.03
N PRO A 105 -15.90 3.02 -14.37
CA PRO A 105 -15.88 1.82 -15.22
C PRO A 105 -14.45 1.27 -15.48
N HIS A 106 -13.39 2.02 -15.15
CA HIS A 106 -12.02 1.70 -15.56
C HIS A 106 -11.21 0.90 -14.52
N ARG A 107 -11.76 -0.21 -14.06
CA ARG A 107 -11.05 -1.09 -13.11
C ARG A 107 -10.01 -1.95 -13.81
N ILE A 108 -8.93 -2.23 -13.07
CA ILE A 108 -7.81 -3.05 -13.49
C ILE A 108 -7.90 -4.38 -12.73
N ALA A 109 -8.01 -5.48 -13.47
CA ALA A 109 -7.81 -6.84 -12.96
C ALA A 109 -6.31 -7.14 -12.95
N ILE A 110 -5.79 -7.59 -11.81
CA ILE A 110 -4.37 -7.90 -11.62
C ILE A 110 -4.23 -9.36 -11.22
N GLN A 111 -3.42 -10.11 -11.95
CA GLN A 111 -2.90 -11.41 -11.52
C GLN A 111 -1.46 -11.22 -11.01
N CYS A 112 -1.20 -11.68 -9.81
CA CYS A 112 0.10 -11.77 -9.20
C CYS A 112 0.69 -13.18 -9.42
N LYS A 113 1.95 -13.25 -9.88
CA LYS A 113 2.69 -14.51 -9.98
C LYS A 113 4.03 -14.38 -9.26
N ARG A 114 4.18 -15.13 -8.16
CA ARG A 114 5.46 -15.30 -7.50
C ARG A 114 6.04 -16.66 -7.84
N GLN A 115 7.12 -16.71 -8.60
CA GLN A 115 7.71 -17.98 -9.06
C GLN A 115 9.22 -17.89 -9.33
N SER A 116 9.88 -19.05 -9.33
CA SER A 116 11.33 -19.18 -9.55
C SER A 116 11.74 -19.16 -11.03
N ARG A 117 10.78 -19.28 -11.94
CA ARG A 117 11.02 -19.27 -13.39
C ARG A 117 10.31 -18.09 -14.06
N PRO A 118 10.66 -17.74 -15.31
CA PRO A 118 9.93 -16.75 -16.07
C PRO A 118 8.44 -17.10 -16.23
N VAL A 119 7.58 -16.09 -16.21
CA VAL A 119 6.12 -16.23 -16.30
C VAL A 119 5.70 -16.54 -17.73
N GLY A 120 4.93 -17.62 -17.87
CA GLY A 120 4.37 -18.10 -19.13
C GLY A 120 3.12 -17.35 -19.55
N ALA A 121 2.64 -17.64 -20.77
CA ALA A 121 1.45 -17.00 -21.34
C ALA A 121 0.15 -17.30 -20.54
N GLY A 122 0.11 -18.39 -19.77
CA GLY A 122 -1.04 -18.77 -18.95
C GLY A 122 -1.51 -17.67 -18.00
N ALA A 123 -0.57 -16.95 -17.35
CA ALA A 123 -0.93 -15.86 -16.45
C ALA A 123 -1.66 -14.70 -17.17
N VAL A 124 -1.31 -14.46 -18.43
CA VAL A 124 -1.98 -13.46 -19.27
C VAL A 124 -3.36 -13.96 -19.70
N GLN A 125 -3.46 -15.23 -20.09
CA GLN A 125 -4.73 -15.85 -20.47
C GLN A 125 -5.74 -15.82 -19.33
N GLU A 126 -5.30 -16.19 -18.12
CA GLU A 126 -6.07 -16.17 -16.88
C GLU A 126 -6.66 -14.77 -16.63
N VAL A 127 -5.81 -13.74 -16.50
CA VAL A 127 -6.29 -12.39 -16.16
C VAL A 127 -7.13 -11.75 -17.26
N VAL A 128 -6.83 -12.03 -18.55
CA VAL A 128 -7.61 -11.53 -19.69
C VAL A 128 -9.00 -12.14 -19.72
N ALA A 129 -9.12 -13.44 -19.46
CA ALA A 129 -10.41 -14.11 -19.36
C ALA A 129 -11.17 -13.75 -18.08
N GLY A 130 -10.46 -13.55 -16.97
CA GLY A 130 -11.05 -13.24 -15.66
C GLY A 130 -11.51 -11.78 -15.50
N ALA A 131 -10.87 -10.82 -16.18
CA ALA A 131 -11.24 -9.41 -16.11
C ALA A 131 -12.74 -9.12 -16.34
N PRO A 132 -13.41 -9.64 -17.41
CA PRO A 132 -14.84 -9.41 -17.60
C PRO A 132 -15.70 -10.05 -16.50
N MET A 133 -15.28 -11.19 -15.93
CA MET A 133 -15.98 -11.83 -14.80
C MET A 133 -15.99 -10.94 -13.54
N GLN A 134 -15.02 -10.03 -13.44
CA GLN A 134 -14.87 -9.07 -12.34
C GLN A 134 -15.28 -7.63 -12.74
N ASP A 135 -15.92 -7.45 -13.91
CA ASP A 135 -16.29 -6.13 -14.47
C ASP A 135 -15.07 -5.17 -14.50
N CYS A 136 -13.92 -5.67 -14.94
CA CYS A 136 -12.69 -4.92 -15.17
C CYS A 136 -12.47 -4.72 -16.67
N THR A 137 -11.98 -3.55 -17.06
CA THR A 137 -11.76 -3.20 -18.47
C THR A 137 -10.28 -3.21 -18.84
N ARG A 138 -9.39 -3.40 -17.85
CA ARG A 138 -7.94 -3.41 -18.00
C ARG A 138 -7.36 -4.60 -17.26
N THR A 139 -6.23 -5.07 -17.74
CA THR A 139 -5.56 -6.27 -17.25
C THR A 139 -4.10 -5.97 -16.97
N MET A 140 -3.56 -6.59 -15.92
CA MET A 140 -2.16 -6.47 -15.54
C MET A 140 -1.69 -7.80 -14.95
N VAL A 141 -0.46 -8.20 -15.27
CA VAL A 141 0.24 -9.29 -14.57
C VAL A 141 1.45 -8.70 -13.85
N VAL A 142 1.53 -8.95 -12.54
CA VAL A 142 2.64 -8.52 -11.69
C VAL A 142 3.43 -9.74 -11.25
N SER A 143 4.75 -9.72 -11.42
CA SER A 143 5.62 -10.85 -11.11
C SER A 143 6.92 -10.42 -10.44
N ASN A 144 7.51 -11.33 -9.65
CA ASN A 144 8.87 -11.20 -9.13
C ASN A 144 9.95 -11.59 -10.17
N ASN A 145 9.53 -12.12 -11.32
CA ASN A 145 10.41 -12.65 -12.36
C ASN A 145 10.11 -11.99 -13.71
N GLU A 146 10.89 -12.32 -14.72
CA GLU A 146 10.65 -11.90 -16.10
C GLU A 146 9.48 -12.67 -16.74
N PHE A 147 9.07 -12.21 -17.92
CA PHE A 147 8.06 -12.86 -18.75
C PHE A 147 8.70 -13.50 -19.97
N THR A 148 8.21 -14.69 -20.31
CA THR A 148 8.57 -15.38 -21.56
C THR A 148 8.20 -14.55 -22.80
N PRO A 149 8.87 -14.73 -23.94
CA PRO A 149 8.50 -14.04 -25.19
C PRO A 149 7.05 -14.28 -25.61
N ALA A 150 6.52 -15.49 -25.39
CA ALA A 150 5.13 -15.81 -25.66
C ALA A 150 4.16 -15.01 -24.78
N ALA A 151 4.47 -14.86 -23.47
CA ALA A 151 3.67 -14.04 -22.57
C ALA A 151 3.68 -12.56 -22.97
N ARG A 152 4.84 -12.02 -23.34
CA ARG A 152 4.97 -10.63 -23.83
C ARG A 152 4.14 -10.40 -25.10
N LYS A 153 4.25 -11.29 -26.08
CA LYS A 153 3.48 -11.22 -27.33
C LYS A 153 1.96 -11.28 -27.09
N LEU A 154 1.52 -12.18 -26.20
CA LEU A 154 0.11 -12.30 -25.87
C LEU A 154 -0.40 -11.07 -25.11
N ALA A 155 0.41 -10.53 -24.20
CA ALA A 155 0.06 -9.34 -23.43
C ALA A 155 -0.09 -8.12 -24.33
N GLU A 156 0.82 -7.93 -25.29
CA GLU A 156 0.73 -6.88 -26.31
C GLU A 156 -0.58 -6.98 -27.12
N LEU A 157 -0.94 -8.18 -27.59
CA LEU A 157 -2.15 -8.41 -28.37
C LEU A 157 -3.44 -8.04 -27.59
N HIS A 158 -3.47 -8.32 -26.29
CA HIS A 158 -4.63 -8.07 -25.45
C HIS A 158 -4.57 -6.76 -24.65
N GLY A 159 -3.53 -5.94 -24.84
CA GLY A 159 -3.31 -4.73 -24.05
C GLY A 159 -3.14 -4.99 -22.54
N CYS A 160 -2.63 -6.18 -22.18
CA CYS A 160 -2.35 -6.54 -20.79
C CYS A 160 -1.00 -5.96 -20.36
N GLU A 161 -0.97 -5.24 -19.25
CA GLU A 161 0.25 -4.63 -18.74
C GLU A 161 1.09 -5.63 -17.97
N LEU A 162 2.37 -5.78 -18.32
CA LEU A 162 3.29 -6.68 -17.65
C LEU A 162 4.24 -5.89 -16.74
N VAL A 163 4.29 -6.26 -15.46
CA VAL A 163 5.22 -5.71 -14.48
C VAL A 163 6.11 -6.83 -13.97
N GLY A 164 7.36 -6.88 -14.45
CA GLY A 164 8.32 -7.91 -14.05
C GLY A 164 9.10 -7.53 -12.79
N GLY A 165 10.00 -8.41 -12.35
CA GLY A 165 10.85 -8.18 -11.18
C GLY A 165 11.59 -6.84 -11.21
N ASP A 166 12.19 -6.51 -12.37
CA ASP A 166 12.92 -5.24 -12.57
C ASP A 166 12.03 -4.00 -12.55
N ASP A 167 10.74 -4.17 -12.82
CA ASP A 167 9.74 -3.10 -12.84
C ASP A 167 9.03 -2.93 -11.49
N LEU A 168 9.18 -3.87 -10.54
CA LEU A 168 8.55 -3.79 -9.21
C LEU A 168 8.89 -2.49 -8.46
N PRO A 169 10.13 -1.97 -8.48
CA PRO A 169 10.43 -0.66 -7.87
C PRO A 169 9.63 0.49 -8.49
N ARG A 170 9.17 0.34 -9.74
CA ARG A 170 8.37 1.31 -10.50
C ARG A 170 6.87 1.00 -10.45
N LEU A 171 6.43 -0.07 -9.78
CA LEU A 171 5.02 -0.48 -9.72
C LEU A 171 4.10 0.67 -9.27
N ARG A 172 4.55 1.52 -8.33
CA ARG A 172 3.83 2.72 -7.89
C ARG A 172 3.50 3.67 -9.04
N SER A 173 4.49 4.00 -9.89
CA SER A 173 4.27 4.93 -11.01
C SER A 173 3.47 4.28 -12.12
N ILE A 174 3.69 2.99 -12.36
CA ILE A 174 2.93 2.18 -13.33
C ILE A 174 1.44 2.17 -12.97
N LEU A 175 1.07 1.81 -11.73
CA LEU A 175 -0.32 1.76 -11.29
C LEU A 175 -1.02 3.12 -11.39
N ARG A 176 -0.32 4.21 -11.05
CA ARG A 176 -0.88 5.57 -11.17
C ARG A 176 -1.18 5.94 -12.62
N ARG A 177 -0.27 5.62 -13.55
CA ARG A 177 -0.48 5.83 -14.99
C ARG A 177 -1.65 4.97 -15.48
N ALA A 178 -1.63 3.67 -15.20
CA ALA A 178 -2.67 2.74 -15.62
C ALA A 178 -4.07 3.14 -15.11
N ALA A 179 -4.18 3.68 -13.90
CA ALA A 179 -5.43 4.18 -13.35
C ALA A 179 -5.86 5.54 -13.96
N ALA A 180 -4.91 6.44 -14.23
CA ALA A 180 -5.18 7.76 -14.82
C ALA A 180 -5.63 7.66 -16.29
N ASP A 181 -4.97 6.80 -17.06
CA ASP A 181 -5.31 6.54 -18.46
C ASP A 181 -6.71 5.92 -18.58
N GLY A 182 -7.20 5.26 -17.53
CA GLY A 182 -8.56 4.75 -17.44
C GLY A 182 -9.56 5.87 -17.47
N SER A 183 -9.36 6.89 -16.64
CA SER A 183 -10.30 7.98 -16.43
C SER A 183 -10.43 8.95 -17.62
N ARG A 184 -9.65 8.77 -18.67
CA ARG A 184 -9.60 9.64 -19.87
C ARG A 184 -10.26 9.01 -21.11
N ALA A 185 -10.59 7.72 -21.07
CA ALA A 185 -11.19 6.97 -22.17
C ALA A 185 -12.70 6.85 -21.97
#